data_AF-A0A134B1X3-F1
#
_entry.id   AF-A0A134B1X3-F1
#
_cell.length_a   1.000
_cell.length_b   1.000
_cell.length_c   1.000
_cell.angle_alpha   90.00
_cell.angle_beta   90.00
_cell.angle_gamma   90.00
#
_symmetry.space_group_name_H-M   'P 1'
#
loop_
_entity.id
_entity.type
_entity.pdbx_description
1 polymer ?
#
loop_
_entity_poly.entity_id
_entity_poly.type
_entity_poly.pdbx_seq_one_letter_code
_entity_poly.pdbx_strand_id
1 'polypeptide(L)'
;MNIKQWAVALLFGSLVLGAASCSKDDPNGPKSSVAIKYLEGSWDLGEPTISPETITIEGKEYKVADHIFKSALFTNLVFEPRFVYIKGKTAVLTTGALCVNTKLTLALKDGKLSAHNLPFGSVVREGNQLHMEISIPNALFKQMPSDLLTQGEGAFVLKAIADQGLDLKITATGKK
;
A
#
# COMPACT_ATOMS: atom_id res chain seq x y z
N MET A 1 33.50 -26.14 48.01
CA MET A 1 32.72 -25.23 47.14
C MET A 1 33.64 -24.83 45.99
N ASN A 2 33.43 -25.34 44.77
CA ASN A 2 34.38 -25.13 43.66
C ASN A 2 33.88 -24.02 42.73
N ILE A 3 34.67 -22.94 42.64
CA ILE A 3 34.38 -21.79 41.78
C ILE A 3 34.82 -22.13 40.35
N LYS A 4 33.86 -22.31 39.45
CA LYS A 4 34.16 -22.43 38.01
C LYS A 4 34.38 -21.04 37.42
N GLN A 5 35.64 -20.70 37.17
CA GLN A 5 36.00 -19.57 36.31
C GLN A 5 35.57 -19.89 34.86
N TRP A 6 34.88 -18.95 34.22
CA TRP A 6 34.60 -19.01 32.78
C TRP A 6 35.60 -18.13 32.04
N ALA A 7 36.30 -18.70 31.06
CA ALA A 7 37.28 -17.97 30.27
C ALA A 7 36.58 -17.04 29.27
N VAL A 8 36.96 -15.75 29.28
CA VAL A 8 36.56 -14.78 28.26
C VAL A 8 37.52 -14.89 27.08
N ALA A 9 37.04 -15.41 25.95
CA ALA A 9 37.79 -15.42 24.70
C ALA A 9 37.45 -14.17 23.87
N LEU A 10 38.17 -13.08 24.10
CA LEU A 10 38.25 -11.96 23.16
C LEU A 10 39.18 -12.35 22.01
N LEU A 11 38.62 -12.59 20.81
CA LEU A 11 39.40 -12.74 19.59
C LEU A 11 39.08 -11.60 18.62
N PHE A 12 39.88 -10.54 18.71
CA PHE A 12 40.06 -9.61 17.59
C PHE A 12 40.88 -10.32 16.51
N GLY A 13 40.26 -10.59 15.36
CA GLY A 13 40.87 -11.32 14.25
C GLY A 13 40.61 -10.64 12.91
N SER A 14 41.39 -9.59 12.63
CA SER A 14 41.75 -9.05 11.29
C SER A 14 40.71 -9.00 10.16
N LEU A 15 40.46 -7.79 9.66
CA LEU A 15 40.07 -7.55 8.26
C LEU A 15 40.93 -8.37 7.29
N VAL A 16 40.28 -8.98 6.29
CA VAL A 16 40.90 -9.20 4.97
C VAL A 16 39.91 -8.67 3.93
N LEU A 17 40.31 -7.62 3.21
CA LEU A 17 39.58 -7.14 2.04
C LEU A 17 39.73 -8.15 0.90
N GLY A 18 38.61 -8.55 0.32
CA GLY A 18 38.53 -9.53 -0.77
C GLY A 18 37.45 -9.20 -1.79
N ALA A 19 37.52 -8.02 -2.41
CA ALA A 19 37.02 -7.85 -3.77
C ALA A 19 38.09 -8.42 -4.73
N ALA A 20 37.82 -9.00 -5.90
CA ALA A 20 36.60 -9.03 -6.72
C ALA A 20 36.62 -10.36 -7.54
N SER A 21 35.75 -10.70 -8.49
CA SER A 21 34.52 -10.13 -9.03
C SER A 21 33.74 -11.28 -9.68
N CYS A 22 32.46 -11.43 -9.36
CA CYS A 22 31.47 -11.83 -10.36
C CYS A 22 30.32 -10.83 -10.32
N SER A 23 30.70 -9.55 -10.42
CA SER A 23 29.76 -8.47 -10.71
C SER A 23 29.24 -8.65 -12.14
N LYS A 24 28.02 -9.19 -12.24
CA LYS A 24 27.13 -8.95 -13.37
C LYS A 24 25.77 -8.53 -12.83
N ASP A 25 25.38 -7.35 -13.28
CA ASP A 25 24.07 -6.69 -13.16
C ASP A 25 23.67 -6.14 -11.78
N ASP A 26 24.04 -4.87 -11.56
CA ASP A 26 23.21 -3.88 -10.87
C ASP A 26 22.71 -2.85 -11.92
N PRO A 27 21.39 -2.77 -12.22
CA PRO A 27 20.87 -1.89 -13.26
C PRO A 27 19.62 -1.00 -12.96
N ASN A 28 19.16 -0.63 -11.76
CA ASN A 28 19.62 -0.86 -10.39
C ASN A 28 18.41 -1.23 -9.50
N GLY A 29 18.51 -2.35 -8.77
CA GLY A 29 17.49 -2.80 -7.81
C GLY A 29 17.17 -4.30 -7.87
N PRO A 30 16.68 -4.89 -6.77
CA PRO A 30 16.20 -6.29 -6.76
C PRO A 30 15.01 -6.48 -7.70
N LYS A 31 14.87 -7.69 -8.27
CA LYS A 31 13.78 -8.04 -9.20
C LYS A 31 12.38 -7.73 -8.64
N SER A 32 12.17 -8.02 -7.36
CA SER A 32 10.98 -7.65 -6.59
C SER A 32 11.41 -7.26 -5.17
N SER A 33 10.81 -6.23 -4.55
CA SER A 33 11.14 -5.81 -3.17
C SER A 33 10.09 -4.96 -2.48
N VAL A 34 10.05 -5.13 -1.15
CA VAL A 34 9.26 -4.36 -0.18
C VAL A 34 10.13 -3.48 0.74
N ALA A 35 11.45 -3.45 0.55
CA ALA A 35 12.34 -2.71 1.42
C ALA A 35 12.30 -1.20 1.09
N ILE A 36 12.06 -0.38 2.12
CA ILE A 36 11.78 1.07 2.01
C ILE A 36 12.73 1.80 1.06
N LYS A 37 14.06 1.59 1.16
CA LYS A 37 15.07 2.23 0.31
C LYS A 37 14.89 2.05 -1.21
N TYR A 38 14.15 1.02 -1.65
CA TYR A 38 13.82 0.79 -3.06
C TYR A 38 12.44 1.35 -3.45
N LEU A 39 11.54 1.52 -2.47
CA LEU A 39 10.19 2.08 -2.61
C LEU A 39 10.19 3.62 -2.54
N GLU A 40 11.16 4.24 -1.84
CA GLU A 40 11.19 5.70 -1.64
C GLU A 40 11.24 6.51 -2.93
N GLY A 41 10.53 7.64 -2.94
CA GLY A 41 10.36 8.54 -4.07
C GLY A 41 8.89 8.84 -4.39
N SER A 42 8.68 9.62 -5.44
CA SER A 42 7.37 9.78 -6.09
C SER A 42 7.17 8.67 -7.12
N TRP A 43 5.92 8.28 -7.33
CA TRP A 43 5.52 7.36 -8.39
C TRP A 43 4.20 7.82 -9.03
N ASP A 44 4.20 7.96 -10.34
CA ASP A 44 3.07 8.30 -11.19
C ASP A 44 2.26 7.03 -11.44
N LEU A 45 1.05 6.96 -10.86
CA LEU A 45 0.14 5.84 -10.98
C LEU A 45 -0.60 5.88 -12.31
N GLY A 46 -0.65 4.72 -12.98
CA GLY A 46 -1.63 4.43 -14.02
C GLY A 46 -3.05 4.44 -13.47
N GLU A 47 -4.02 4.33 -14.36
CA GLU A 47 -5.44 4.18 -14.01
C GLU A 47 -5.64 2.92 -13.16
N PRO A 48 -6.36 2.98 -12.03
CA PRO A 48 -6.55 1.83 -11.15
C PRO A 48 -7.55 0.83 -11.77
N THR A 49 -7.18 -0.44 -11.80
CA THR A 49 -8.16 -1.52 -12.02
C THR A 49 -8.90 -1.78 -10.71
N ILE A 50 -10.23 -1.84 -10.77
CA ILE A 50 -11.10 -1.96 -9.59
C ILE A 50 -12.02 -3.17 -9.77
N SER A 51 -12.13 -3.99 -8.72
CA SER A 51 -13.01 -5.15 -8.65
C SER A 51 -13.81 -5.10 -7.33
N PRO A 52 -15.15 -5.28 -7.38
CA PRO A 52 -15.97 -5.36 -8.58
C PRO A 52 -15.94 -4.05 -9.40
N GLU A 53 -16.10 -4.14 -10.72
CA GLU A 53 -16.12 -2.96 -11.61
C GLU A 53 -17.43 -2.18 -11.43
N THR A 54 -18.55 -2.90 -11.40
CA THR A 54 -19.89 -2.38 -11.14
C THR A 54 -20.56 -3.12 -9.99
N ILE A 55 -21.55 -2.48 -9.38
CA ILE A 55 -22.46 -3.10 -8.43
C ILE A 55 -23.90 -2.66 -8.70
N THR A 56 -24.86 -3.49 -8.32
CA THR A 56 -26.29 -3.15 -8.40
C THR A 56 -26.84 -2.79 -7.02
N ILE A 57 -27.51 -1.65 -6.92
CA ILE A 57 -28.20 -1.18 -5.72
C ILE A 57 -29.63 -0.82 -6.15
N GLU A 58 -30.63 -1.44 -5.51
CA GLU A 58 -32.07 -1.19 -5.77
C GLU A 58 -32.45 -1.27 -7.27
N GLY A 59 -31.82 -2.20 -8.01
CA GLY A 59 -32.06 -2.41 -9.43
C GLY A 59 -31.31 -1.45 -10.37
N LYS A 60 -30.53 -0.50 -9.85
CA LYS A 60 -29.67 0.40 -10.62
C LYS A 60 -28.21 -0.02 -10.51
N GLU A 61 -27.52 -0.04 -11.66
CA GLU A 61 -26.07 -0.27 -11.72
C GLU A 61 -25.28 1.02 -11.42
N TYR A 62 -24.17 0.86 -10.71
CA TYR A 62 -23.21 1.91 -10.39
C TYR A 62 -21.79 1.42 -10.68
N LYS A 63 -20.97 2.23 -11.35
CA LYS A 63 -19.52 1.98 -11.46
C LYS A 63 -18.86 2.25 -10.11
N VAL A 64 -18.05 1.31 -9.63
CA VAL A 64 -17.41 1.43 -8.31
C VAL A 64 -16.38 2.57 -8.31
N ALA A 65 -15.64 2.75 -9.41
CA ALA A 65 -14.62 3.80 -9.57
C ALA A 65 -15.14 5.22 -9.31
N ASP A 66 -16.35 5.55 -9.78
CA ASP A 66 -16.95 6.89 -9.71
C ASP A 66 -17.25 7.36 -8.27
N HIS A 67 -17.28 6.41 -7.33
CA HIS A 67 -17.75 6.58 -5.96
C HIS A 67 -16.74 6.16 -4.90
N ILE A 68 -16.00 5.05 -5.08
CA ILE A 68 -15.30 4.37 -3.99
C ILE A 68 -14.30 5.25 -3.23
N PHE A 69 -13.55 6.10 -3.95
CA PHE A 69 -12.56 6.99 -3.36
C PHE A 69 -13.17 8.14 -2.53
N LYS A 70 -14.47 8.43 -2.70
CA LYS A 70 -15.23 9.45 -1.95
C LYS A 70 -15.84 8.93 -0.65
N SER A 71 -15.50 7.71 -0.22
CA SER A 71 -15.91 7.14 1.07
C SER A 71 -14.92 7.50 2.19
N ALA A 72 -15.39 7.51 3.44
CA ALA A 72 -14.56 7.87 4.60
C ALA A 72 -13.32 6.97 4.77
N LEU A 73 -13.41 5.70 4.37
CA LEU A 73 -12.29 4.76 4.24
C LEU A 73 -11.08 5.36 3.50
N PHE A 74 -11.31 6.08 2.39
CA PHE A 74 -10.27 6.72 1.57
C PHE A 74 -10.00 8.18 1.95
N THR A 75 -10.50 8.62 3.11
CA THR A 75 -10.29 9.90 3.82
C THR A 75 -9.70 11.05 2.99
N ASN A 76 -10.55 12.03 2.71
CA ASN A 76 -10.27 13.22 1.90
C ASN A 76 -10.05 13.00 0.40
N LEU A 77 -9.81 11.78 -0.11
CA LEU A 77 -9.82 11.57 -1.56
C LEU A 77 -11.21 11.86 -2.15
N VAL A 78 -11.22 12.45 -3.34
CA VAL A 78 -12.45 12.79 -4.10
C VAL A 78 -12.42 12.24 -5.54
N PHE A 79 -11.24 11.82 -6.00
CA PHE A 79 -10.99 11.14 -7.26
C PHE A 79 -10.00 9.99 -7.01
N GLU A 80 -9.77 9.18 -8.03
CA GLU A 80 -8.69 8.19 -8.03
C GLU A 80 -7.31 8.80 -7.75
N PRO A 81 -6.42 8.11 -7.00
CA PRO A 81 -5.07 8.56 -6.78
C PRO A 81 -4.23 8.37 -8.05
N ARG A 82 -3.61 9.45 -8.51
CA ARG A 82 -2.71 9.46 -9.68
C ARG A 82 -1.23 9.47 -9.30
N PHE A 83 -0.90 9.68 -8.03
CA PHE A 83 0.47 9.64 -7.54
C PHE A 83 0.54 8.99 -6.15
N VAL A 84 1.66 8.33 -5.87
CA VAL A 84 2.05 7.94 -4.51
C VAL A 84 3.45 8.44 -4.17
N TYR A 85 3.57 9.13 -3.04
CA TYR A 85 4.85 9.56 -2.48
C TYR A 85 5.22 8.70 -1.28
N ILE A 86 6.37 8.02 -1.35
CA ILE A 86 6.87 7.14 -0.29
C ILE A 86 8.11 7.76 0.35
N LYS A 87 8.08 7.90 1.68
CA LYS A 87 9.20 8.39 2.50
C LYS A 87 9.20 7.71 3.86
N GLY A 88 10.27 7.00 4.20
CA GLY A 88 10.39 6.26 5.45
C GLY A 88 9.24 5.28 5.65
N LYS A 89 8.47 5.45 6.73
CA LYS A 89 7.33 4.58 7.12
C LYS A 89 5.97 5.13 6.67
N THR A 90 5.94 6.00 5.66
CA THR A 90 4.73 6.66 5.19
C THR A 90 4.63 6.58 3.67
N ALA A 91 3.42 6.27 3.18
CA ALA A 91 3.03 6.46 1.79
C ALA A 91 1.87 7.49 1.74
N VAL A 92 1.90 8.40 0.77
CA VAL A 92 0.85 9.43 0.60
C VAL A 92 0.28 9.29 -0.80
N LEU A 93 -1.00 8.93 -0.88
CA LEU A 93 -1.75 8.93 -2.13
C LEU A 93 -2.29 10.33 -2.40
N THR A 94 -2.22 10.80 -3.65
CA THR A 94 -2.84 12.06 -4.08
C THR A 94 -3.43 11.94 -5.49
N THR A 95 -4.49 12.72 -5.74
CA THR A 95 -5.21 12.79 -7.02
C THR A 95 -4.44 13.55 -8.09
N GLY A 96 -3.46 14.38 -7.70
CA GLY A 96 -2.66 15.19 -8.63
C GLY A 96 -3.38 16.36 -9.31
N ALA A 97 -4.65 16.62 -8.95
CA ALA A 97 -5.40 17.75 -9.47
C ALA A 97 -4.87 19.06 -8.88
N LEU A 98 -4.31 19.93 -9.75
CA LEU A 98 -3.66 21.21 -9.38
C LEU A 98 -4.51 22.13 -8.49
N CYS A 99 -5.83 22.00 -8.52
CA CYS A 99 -6.78 22.83 -7.76
C CYS A 99 -7.30 22.18 -6.47
N VAL A 100 -7.12 20.87 -6.26
CA VAL A 100 -7.64 20.15 -5.08
C VAL A 100 -6.64 19.08 -4.63
N ASN A 101 -5.67 19.48 -3.80
CA ASN A 101 -4.66 18.58 -3.23
C ASN A 101 -5.22 17.69 -2.11
N THR A 102 -6.18 16.84 -2.47
CA THR A 102 -6.72 15.78 -1.62
C THR A 102 -5.73 14.65 -1.48
N LYS A 103 -5.40 14.27 -0.24
CA LYS A 103 -4.41 13.25 0.06
C LYS A 103 -4.87 12.27 1.14
N LEU A 104 -4.58 10.99 0.92
CA LEU A 104 -4.69 9.94 1.93
C LEU A 104 -3.29 9.56 2.42
N THR A 105 -3.07 9.66 3.73
CA THR A 105 -1.79 9.29 4.36
C THR A 105 -1.89 7.88 4.93
N LEU A 106 -1.00 7.00 4.49
CA LEU A 106 -0.95 5.59 4.85
C LEU A 106 0.34 5.30 5.63
N ALA A 107 0.23 4.51 6.70
CA ALA A 107 1.40 3.93 7.35
C ALA A 107 1.93 2.75 6.51
N LEU A 108 3.23 2.73 6.27
CA LEU A 108 3.94 1.75 5.46
C LEU A 108 4.93 0.96 6.33
N LYS A 109 4.81 -0.37 6.33
CA LYS A 109 5.77 -1.28 7.00
C LYS A 109 5.93 -2.55 6.17
N ASP A 110 7.16 -2.88 5.79
CA ASP A 110 7.52 -4.12 5.08
C ASP A 110 6.64 -4.35 3.83
N GLY A 111 6.41 -3.27 3.07
CA GLY A 111 5.54 -3.26 1.89
C GLY A 111 4.04 -3.21 2.18
N LYS A 112 3.59 -3.35 3.43
CA LYS A 112 2.16 -3.31 3.81
C LYS A 112 1.69 -1.89 4.09
N LEU A 113 0.53 -1.54 3.55
CA LEU A 113 -0.16 -0.27 3.73
C LEU A 113 -1.30 -0.40 4.76
N SER A 114 -1.43 0.62 5.60
CA SER A 114 -2.49 0.68 6.62
C SER A 114 -3.01 2.10 6.84
N ALA A 115 -4.31 2.19 7.12
CA ALA A 115 -5.04 3.40 7.53
C ALA A 115 -6.08 2.97 8.57
N HIS A 116 -6.51 3.87 9.47
CA HIS A 116 -7.53 3.56 10.49
C HIS A 116 -7.18 2.35 11.39
N ASN A 117 -5.88 2.07 11.57
CA ASN A 117 -5.33 0.86 12.21
C ASN A 117 -5.63 -0.47 11.49
N LEU A 118 -6.13 -0.43 10.25
CA LEU A 118 -6.46 -1.58 9.42
C LEU A 118 -5.37 -1.80 8.36
N PRO A 119 -4.73 -2.98 8.28
CA PRO A 119 -3.89 -3.36 7.15
C PRO A 119 -4.78 -3.79 5.98
N PHE A 120 -4.75 -3.02 4.89
CA PHE A 120 -5.72 -3.14 3.80
C PHE A 120 -5.10 -2.98 2.40
N GLY A 121 -3.77 -2.88 2.31
CA GLY A 121 -3.08 -2.85 1.03
C GLY A 121 -1.60 -3.17 1.13
N SER A 122 -0.92 -3.12 0.00
CA SER A 122 0.51 -3.33 -0.15
C SER A 122 1.09 -2.53 -1.31
N VAL A 123 2.42 -2.37 -1.28
CA VAL A 123 3.26 -1.88 -2.36
C VAL A 123 4.49 -2.79 -2.49
N VAL A 124 4.75 -3.21 -3.72
CA VAL A 124 5.94 -3.98 -4.10
C VAL A 124 6.56 -3.29 -5.29
N ARG A 125 7.88 -3.06 -5.28
CA ARG A 125 8.60 -2.63 -6.47
C ARG A 125 9.06 -3.83 -7.26
N GLU A 126 8.74 -3.88 -8.55
CA GLU A 126 9.25 -4.88 -9.48
C GLU A 126 9.99 -4.19 -10.62
N GLY A 127 11.31 -4.40 -10.71
CA GLY A 127 12.19 -3.68 -11.63
C GLY A 127 12.11 -2.15 -11.46
N ASN A 128 11.51 -1.47 -12.44
CA ASN A 128 11.28 -0.02 -12.46
C ASN A 128 9.81 0.39 -12.21
N GLN A 129 8.94 -0.55 -11.85
CA GLN A 129 7.52 -0.31 -11.57
C GLN A 129 7.21 -0.50 -10.08
N LEU A 130 6.21 0.23 -9.59
CA LEU A 130 5.61 0.03 -8.29
C LEU A 130 4.23 -0.61 -8.48
N HIS A 131 4.05 -1.83 -8.01
CA HIS A 131 2.74 -2.47 -7.97
C HIS A 131 2.09 -2.16 -6.63
N MET A 132 0.97 -1.45 -6.68
CA MET A 132 0.12 -1.16 -5.54
C MET A 132 -1.13 -2.03 -5.59
N GLU A 133 -1.50 -2.58 -4.45
CA GLU A 133 -2.77 -3.26 -4.24
C GLU A 133 -3.43 -2.73 -2.97
N ILE A 134 -4.72 -2.45 -3.02
CA ILE A 134 -5.59 -2.29 -1.87
C ILE A 134 -6.59 -3.43 -1.96
N SER A 135 -6.60 -4.30 -0.96
CA SER A 135 -7.39 -5.53 -0.92
C SER A 135 -8.10 -5.61 0.42
N ILE A 136 -9.43 -5.50 0.35
CA ILE A 136 -10.31 -5.47 1.50
C ILE A 136 -11.27 -6.65 1.38
N PRO A 137 -10.93 -7.79 1.99
CA PRO A 137 -11.83 -8.93 1.97
C PRO A 137 -13.10 -8.60 2.77
N ASN A 138 -14.21 -9.25 2.46
CA ASN A 138 -15.49 -9.03 3.12
C ASN A 138 -15.42 -9.25 4.65
N ALA A 139 -14.56 -10.18 5.08
CA ALA A 139 -14.26 -10.42 6.49
C ALA A 139 -13.62 -9.19 7.19
N LEU A 140 -12.89 -8.35 6.46
CA LEU A 140 -12.31 -7.10 6.99
C LEU A 140 -13.36 -5.98 7.06
N PHE A 141 -14.28 -5.87 6.08
CA PHE A 141 -15.42 -4.93 6.19
C PHE A 141 -16.23 -5.15 7.47
N LYS A 142 -16.49 -6.41 7.83
CA LYS A 142 -17.20 -6.80 9.07
C LYS A 142 -16.47 -6.40 10.37
N GLN A 143 -15.20 -6.02 10.29
CA GLN A 143 -14.37 -5.56 11.41
C GLN A 143 -14.17 -4.04 11.40
N MET A 144 -14.62 -3.32 10.37
CA MET A 144 -14.47 -1.87 10.28
C MET A 144 -15.42 -1.14 11.22
N PRO A 145 -14.98 -0.02 11.83
CA PRO A 145 -15.88 1.00 12.37
C PRO A 145 -16.97 1.39 11.35
N SER A 146 -18.21 1.53 11.82
CA SER A 146 -19.37 1.72 10.95
C SER A 146 -19.38 3.06 10.21
N ASP A 147 -18.74 4.08 10.78
CA ASP A 147 -18.51 5.39 10.16
C ASP A 147 -17.66 5.28 8.88
N LEU A 148 -16.63 4.43 8.85
CA LEU A 148 -15.83 4.21 7.63
C LEU A 148 -16.64 3.64 6.47
N LEU A 149 -17.70 2.87 6.76
CA LEU A 149 -18.60 2.25 5.78
C LEU A 149 -19.80 3.14 5.40
N THR A 150 -20.17 4.11 6.23
CA THR A 150 -21.43 4.87 6.10
C THR A 150 -21.26 6.36 5.86
N GLN A 151 -20.04 6.91 5.97
CA GLN A 151 -19.76 8.33 5.74
C GLN A 151 -19.02 8.61 4.42
N GLY A 152 -19.28 9.79 3.86
CA GLY A 152 -18.75 10.24 2.55
C GLY A 152 -19.69 9.94 1.39
N GLU A 153 -19.56 10.70 0.29
CA GLU A 153 -20.41 10.56 -0.90
C GLU A 153 -20.33 9.16 -1.55
N GLY A 154 -19.21 8.46 -1.34
CA GLY A 154 -18.97 7.11 -1.83
C GLY A 154 -19.51 5.98 -0.93
N ALA A 155 -20.02 6.31 0.26
CA ALA A 155 -20.34 5.32 1.29
C ALA A 155 -21.36 4.27 0.85
N PHE A 156 -22.37 4.66 0.07
CA PHE A 156 -23.43 3.74 -0.36
C PHE A 156 -22.89 2.61 -1.24
N VAL A 157 -21.88 2.87 -2.08
CA VAL A 157 -21.18 1.85 -2.88
C VAL A 157 -20.34 0.95 -1.99
N LEU A 158 -19.54 1.53 -1.09
CA LEU A 158 -18.69 0.78 -0.16
C LEU A 158 -19.52 -0.16 0.74
N LYS A 159 -20.63 0.35 1.28
CA LYS A 159 -21.58 -0.42 2.08
C LYS A 159 -22.23 -1.54 1.26
N ALA A 160 -22.66 -1.27 0.03
CA ALA A 160 -23.26 -2.28 -0.83
C ALA A 160 -22.29 -3.43 -1.17
N ILE A 161 -21.01 -3.15 -1.42
CA ILE A 161 -19.97 -4.19 -1.58
C ILE A 161 -19.90 -5.06 -0.31
N ALA A 162 -19.86 -4.43 0.87
CA ALA A 162 -19.81 -5.14 2.15
C ALA A 162 -21.07 -5.99 2.43
N ASP A 163 -22.26 -5.42 2.22
CA ASP A 163 -23.56 -6.06 2.42
C ASP A 163 -23.77 -7.26 1.47
N GLN A 164 -23.31 -7.15 0.21
CA GLN A 164 -23.42 -8.19 -0.82
C GLN A 164 -22.42 -9.34 -0.63
N GLY A 165 -21.59 -9.30 0.42
CA GLY A 165 -20.60 -10.34 0.69
C GLY A 165 -19.35 -10.26 -0.19
N LEU A 166 -19.17 -9.16 -0.93
CA LEU A 166 -18.09 -8.98 -1.90
C LEU A 166 -16.80 -8.46 -1.23
N ASP A 167 -15.68 -8.75 -1.87
CA ASP A 167 -14.37 -8.16 -1.58
C ASP A 167 -14.17 -6.90 -2.45
N LEU A 168 -13.43 -5.91 -1.96
CA LEU A 168 -12.93 -4.81 -2.79
C LEU A 168 -11.45 -5.04 -3.09
N LYS A 169 -11.08 -4.99 -4.38
CA LYS A 169 -9.70 -4.98 -4.83
C LYS A 169 -9.46 -3.80 -5.77
N ILE A 170 -8.43 -3.00 -5.48
CA ILE A 170 -7.95 -1.89 -6.31
C ILE A 170 -6.47 -2.15 -6.58
N THR A 171 -6.06 -2.17 -7.84
CA THR A 171 -4.65 -2.35 -8.22
C THR A 171 -4.21 -1.25 -9.18
N ALA A 172 -3.04 -0.67 -8.92
CA ALA A 172 -2.44 0.35 -9.79
C ALA A 172 -0.95 0.08 -9.98
N THR A 173 -0.42 0.40 -11.16
CA THR A 173 1.00 0.32 -11.47
C THR A 173 1.58 1.73 -11.57
N GLY A 174 2.61 2.01 -10.76
CA GLY A 174 3.34 3.27 -10.72
C GLY A 174 4.66 3.21 -11.49
N LYS A 175 5.08 4.35 -12.05
CA LYS A 175 6.42 4.59 -12.62
C LYS A 175 7.07 5.78 -11.92
N LYS A 176 8.40 5.84 -11.89
CA LYS A 176 9.15 7.01 -11.38
C LYS A 176 9.28 8.11 -12.42
#